data_AF-A0A955N1L0-F1
#
_entry.id   AF-A0A955N1L0-F1
#
_cell.length_a   1.000
_cell.length_b   1.000
_cell.length_c   1.000
_cell.angle_alpha   90.00
_cell.angle_beta   90.00
_cell.angle_gamma   90.00
#
_symmetry.space_group_name_H-M   'P 1'
#
loop_
_entity.id
_entity.type
_entity.pdbx_description
1 polymer ?
#
loop_
_entity_poly.entity_id
_entity_poly.type
_entity_poly.pdbx_seq_one_letter_code
_entity_poly.pdbx_strand_id
1 'polypeptide(L)'
;STDFTAEKDTLVLDITSAYDVPSLEKLTRTFIYDRSGKGSFTVRDEVRFKEPTKFGTALITMSEWNQSGQDEFLIRQGTNAVRVTVECPDQWSVKPETLEEDVRADRLPDRIGLNVIQPVKSTEITMLIEPVVEE
;
A
#
# COMPACT_ATOMS: atom_id res chain seq x y z
N SER A 1 -17.30 5.15 -2.79
CA SER A 1 -18.19 5.68 -1.74
C SER A 1 -17.37 6.46 -0.73
N THR A 2 -18.02 7.26 0.11
CA THR A 2 -17.36 8.05 1.17
C THR A 2 -18.17 7.95 2.46
N ASP A 3 -17.48 7.83 3.59
CA ASP A 3 -18.05 7.92 4.93
C ASP A 3 -17.06 8.65 5.83
N PHE A 4 -17.43 9.80 6.36
CA PHE A 4 -16.54 10.66 7.14
C PHE A 4 -17.17 10.96 8.48
N THR A 5 -16.42 10.67 9.55
CA THR A 5 -16.89 10.82 10.93
C THR A 5 -15.81 11.51 11.75
N ALA A 6 -16.16 11.90 12.98
CA ALA A 6 -15.18 12.48 13.90
C ALA A 6 -14.00 11.53 14.19
N GLU A 7 -14.27 10.22 14.26
CA GLU A 7 -13.27 9.22 14.64
C GLU A 7 -12.57 8.60 13.41
N LYS A 8 -13.29 8.42 12.31
CA LYS A 8 -12.80 7.64 11.16
C LYS A 8 -13.33 8.16 9.83
N ASP A 9 -12.45 8.20 8.84
CA ASP A 9 -12.77 8.52 7.45
C ASP A 9 -12.55 7.29 6.57
N THR A 10 -13.48 7.01 5.68
CA THR A 10 -13.39 5.94 4.68
C THR A 10 -13.67 6.51 3.29
N LEU A 11 -12.73 6.30 2.37
CA LEU A 11 -12.86 6.62 0.95
C LEU A 11 -12.65 5.35 0.13
N VAL A 12 -13.65 4.98 -0.66
CA VAL A 12 -13.57 3.84 -1.58
C VAL A 12 -13.60 4.37 -3.01
N LEU A 13 -12.52 4.14 -3.75
CA LEU A 13 -12.39 4.49 -5.16
C LEU A 13 -12.46 3.22 -6.01
N ASP A 14 -13.39 3.19 -6.96
CA ASP A 14 -13.30 2.25 -8.08
C ASP A 14 -12.39 2.87 -9.13
N ILE A 15 -11.17 2.34 -9.24
CA ILE A 15 -10.15 2.80 -10.18
C ILE A 15 -10.01 1.87 -11.38
N THR A 16 -10.93 0.92 -11.57
CA THR A 16 -10.89 -0.08 -12.65
C THR A 16 -10.68 0.57 -14.02
N SER A 17 -11.46 1.62 -14.32
CA SER A 17 -11.43 2.31 -15.62
C SER A 17 -10.15 3.12 -15.87
N ALA A 18 -9.33 3.35 -14.84
CA ALA A 18 -8.05 4.05 -14.98
C ALA A 18 -6.94 3.15 -15.57
N TYR A 19 -7.20 1.83 -15.69
CA TYR A 19 -6.24 0.86 -16.19
C TYR A 19 -6.74 0.20 -17.48
N ASP A 20 -5.96 0.31 -18.55
CA ASP A 20 -6.22 -0.39 -19.81
C ASP A 20 -5.66 -1.82 -19.74
N VAL A 21 -6.31 -2.66 -18.93
CA VAL A 21 -5.97 -4.08 -18.76
C VAL A 21 -7.19 -4.92 -19.17
N PRO A 22 -7.20 -5.59 -20.33
CA PRO A 22 -8.38 -6.27 -20.86
C PRO A 22 -8.97 -7.36 -19.94
N SER A 23 -8.13 -7.99 -19.13
CA SER A 23 -8.54 -9.02 -18.17
C SER A 23 -9.10 -8.42 -16.87
N LEU A 24 -8.90 -7.13 -16.57
CA LEU A 24 -9.33 -6.50 -15.32
C LEU A 24 -10.85 -6.30 -15.29
N GLU A 25 -11.50 -6.83 -14.25
CA GLU A 25 -12.94 -6.69 -14.01
C GLU A 25 -13.26 -5.71 -12.88
N LYS A 26 -12.38 -5.66 -11.87
CA LYS A 26 -12.51 -4.77 -10.71
C LYS A 26 -11.12 -4.42 -10.18
N LEU A 27 -10.89 -3.15 -9.88
CA LEU A 27 -9.86 -2.68 -8.98
C LEU A 27 -10.45 -1.58 -8.10
N THR A 28 -10.60 -1.88 -6.82
CA THR A 28 -11.10 -0.92 -5.83
C THR A 28 -10.01 -0.65 -4.81
N ARG A 29 -9.73 0.63 -4.57
CA ARG A 29 -8.84 1.08 -3.50
C ARG A 29 -9.66 1.72 -2.38
N THR A 30 -9.54 1.16 -1.19
CA THR A 30 -10.15 1.67 0.02
C THR A 30 -9.07 2.32 0.88
N PHE A 31 -9.31 3.57 1.26
CA PHE A 31 -8.53 4.31 2.24
C PHE A 31 -9.34 4.43 3.52
N ILE A 32 -8.73 4.11 4.66
CA ILE A 32 -9.32 4.29 5.97
C ILE A 32 -8.34 5.09 6.81
N TYR A 33 -8.75 6.26 7.29
CA TYR A 33 -8.00 7.03 8.26
C TYR A 33 -8.73 6.97 9.60
N ASP A 34 -8.13 6.32 10.59
CA ASP A 34 -8.67 6.17 11.93
C ASP A 34 -7.90 7.07 12.89
N ARG A 35 -8.61 7.92 13.65
CA ARG A 35 -8.04 8.87 14.60
C ARG A 35 -8.03 8.36 16.03
N SER A 36 -8.58 7.17 16.27
CA SER A 36 -8.60 6.55 17.60
C SER A 36 -7.18 6.16 18.05
N GLY A 37 -6.97 6.14 19.36
CA GLY A 37 -5.66 5.81 19.93
C GLY A 37 -4.57 6.77 19.43
N LYS A 38 -3.57 6.22 18.76
CA LYS A 38 -2.44 6.98 18.17
C LYS A 38 -2.66 7.30 16.69
N GLY A 39 -3.78 6.86 16.13
CA GLY A 39 -4.15 6.96 14.73
C GLY A 39 -3.54 5.86 13.86
N SER A 40 -4.21 5.57 12.75
CA SER A 40 -3.72 4.64 11.73
C SER A 40 -4.24 5.02 10.34
N PHE A 41 -3.55 4.53 9.32
CA PHE A 41 -3.98 4.69 7.93
C PHE A 41 -3.91 3.35 7.21
N THR A 42 -5.05 2.90 6.70
CA THR A 42 -5.15 1.64 5.96
C THR A 42 -5.38 1.93 4.49
N VAL A 43 -4.61 1.27 3.63
CA VAL A 43 -4.82 1.22 2.19
C VAL A 43 -5.09 -0.22 1.79
N ARG A 44 -6.27 -0.50 1.26
CA ARG A 44 -6.69 -1.83 0.82
C ARG A 44 -7.01 -1.82 -0.66
N ASP A 45 -6.29 -2.64 -1.42
CA ASP A 45 -6.52 -2.87 -2.84
C ASP A 45 -7.20 -4.21 -3.05
N GLU A 46 -8.43 -4.19 -3.59
CA GLU A 46 -9.17 -5.39 -4.00
C GLU A 46 -9.21 -5.48 -5.51
N VAL A 47 -8.76 -6.61 -6.07
CA VAL A 47 -8.70 -6.81 -7.52
C VAL A 47 -9.44 -8.07 -7.97
N ARG A 48 -10.00 -8.03 -9.18
CA ARG A 48 -10.57 -9.20 -9.88
C ARG A 48 -10.24 -9.14 -11.37
N PHE A 49 -9.93 -10.29 -11.93
CA PHE A 49 -9.61 -10.52 -13.34
C PHE A 49 -10.44 -11.67 -13.93
N LYS A 50 -10.72 -11.58 -15.23
CA LYS A 50 -11.36 -12.63 -16.06
C LYS A 50 -10.56 -13.94 -16.05
N GLU A 51 -9.24 -13.82 -16.01
CA GLU A 51 -8.29 -14.93 -16.04
C GLU A 51 -7.12 -14.67 -15.08
N PRO A 52 -6.39 -15.72 -14.62
CA PRO A 52 -5.26 -15.54 -13.71
C PRO A 52 -4.24 -14.53 -14.28
N THR A 53 -4.08 -13.41 -13.59
CA THR A 53 -3.25 -12.26 -14.03
C THR A 53 -2.27 -11.89 -12.91
N LYS A 54 -1.06 -11.43 -13.27
CA LYS A 54 -0.10 -10.92 -12.28
C LYS A 54 -0.63 -9.63 -11.66
N PHE A 55 -0.51 -9.50 -10.34
CA PHE A 55 -0.95 -8.32 -9.62
C PHE A 55 0.08 -7.90 -8.57
N GLY A 56 0.15 -6.60 -8.35
CA GLY A 56 0.93 -6.00 -7.28
C GLY A 56 0.55 -4.54 -7.07
N THR A 57 0.88 -4.02 -5.90
CA THR A 57 0.75 -2.60 -5.55
C THR A 57 2.11 -2.05 -5.14
N ALA A 58 2.17 -0.79 -4.71
CA ALA A 58 3.43 -0.20 -4.27
C ALA A 58 3.24 0.77 -3.11
N LEU A 59 4.25 0.79 -2.25
CA LEU A 59 4.47 1.81 -1.23
C LEU A 59 5.64 2.68 -1.70
N ILE A 60 5.43 3.99 -1.79
CA ILE A 60 6.47 4.93 -2.24
C ILE A 60 6.88 5.79 -1.06
N THR A 61 8.19 5.97 -0.87
CA THR A 61 8.73 6.80 0.22
C THR A 61 9.99 7.54 -0.23
N MET A 62 10.16 8.76 0.28
CA MET A 62 11.43 9.52 0.18
C MET A 62 12.32 9.33 1.42
N SER A 63 11.84 8.57 2.39
CA SER A 63 12.50 8.37 3.68
C SER A 63 13.29 7.06 3.71
N GLU A 64 14.23 6.97 4.65
CA GLU A 64 14.91 5.70 4.93
C GLU A 64 13.89 4.65 5.37
N TRP A 65 14.07 3.43 4.88
CA TRP A 65 13.22 2.32 5.24
C TRP A 65 14.05 1.05 5.40
N ASN A 66 13.56 0.15 6.24
CA ASN A 66 14.04 -1.21 6.32
C ASN A 66 12.84 -2.17 6.41
N GLN A 67 13.10 -3.42 6.09
CA GLN A 67 12.13 -4.50 6.19
C GLN A 67 12.49 -5.36 7.41
N SER A 68 11.51 -5.56 8.30
CA SER A 68 11.63 -6.35 9.52
C SER A 68 10.71 -7.57 9.43
N GLY A 69 11.20 -8.68 8.87
CA GLY A 69 10.34 -9.82 8.53
C GLY A 69 9.77 -9.73 7.11
N GLN A 70 8.81 -10.58 6.74
CA GLN A 70 8.30 -10.60 5.35
C GLN A 70 7.30 -9.47 5.10
N ASP A 71 6.55 -9.08 6.13
CA ASP A 71 5.30 -8.33 6.08
C ASP A 71 5.34 -6.98 6.79
N GLU A 72 6.43 -6.67 7.50
CA GLU A 72 6.58 -5.40 8.22
C GLU A 72 7.72 -4.55 7.65
N PHE A 73 7.43 -3.27 7.43
CA PHE A 73 8.37 -2.25 7.00
C PHE A 73 8.41 -1.13 8.03
N LEU A 74 9.60 -0.62 8.30
CA LEU A 74 9.81 0.53 9.16
C LEU A 74 10.34 1.68 8.32
N ILE A 75 9.57 2.77 8.22
CA ILE A 75 9.93 3.98 7.48
C ILE A 75 10.23 5.08 8.49
N ARG A 76 11.44 5.66 8.44
CA ARG A 76 11.93 6.63 9.44
C ARG A 76 12.31 7.97 8.81
N GLN A 77 11.96 9.05 9.50
CA GLN A 77 12.37 10.40 9.17
C GLN A 77 12.72 11.17 10.46
N GLY A 78 14.01 11.35 10.72
CA GLY A 78 14.49 11.91 11.99
C GLY A 78 14.06 11.05 13.17
N THR A 79 13.41 11.66 14.16
CA THR A 79 12.86 10.97 15.34
C THR A 79 11.48 10.36 15.11
N ASN A 80 10.87 10.59 13.94
CA ASN A 80 9.54 10.07 13.62
C ASN A 80 9.66 8.81 12.78
N ALA A 81 8.73 7.89 12.96
CA ALA A 81 8.66 6.68 12.15
C ALA A 81 7.23 6.16 12.02
N VAL A 82 6.98 5.43 10.94
CA VAL A 82 5.77 4.63 10.77
C VAL A 82 6.15 3.17 10.55
N ARG A 83 5.38 2.27 11.15
CA ARG A 83 5.36 0.85 10.84
C ARG A 83 4.31 0.62 9.77
N VAL A 84 4.65 -0.13 8.73
CA VAL A 84 3.72 -0.59 7.71
C VAL A 84 3.65 -2.10 7.76
N THR A 85 2.48 -2.64 8.06
CA THR A 85 2.20 -4.08 8.05
C THR A 85 1.39 -4.41 6.81
N VAL A 86 1.78 -5.46 6.09
CA VAL A 86 1.15 -5.88 4.83
C VAL A 86 0.49 -7.24 4.99
N GLU A 87 -0.81 -7.27 4.75
CA GLU A 87 -1.60 -8.49 4.70
C GLU A 87 -2.00 -8.80 3.26
N CYS A 88 -1.82 -10.06 2.87
CA CYS A 88 -2.22 -10.59 1.57
C CYS A 88 -2.49 -12.10 1.72
N PRO A 89 -3.62 -12.63 1.23
CA PRO A 89 -3.94 -14.05 1.34
C PRO A 89 -3.04 -14.94 0.46
N ASP A 90 -2.44 -14.36 -0.58
CA ASP A 90 -1.57 -15.05 -1.52
C ASP A 90 -0.09 -14.89 -1.15
N GLN A 91 0.75 -15.81 -1.60
CA GLN A 91 2.21 -15.62 -1.47
C GLN A 91 2.67 -14.43 -2.31
N TRP A 92 3.42 -13.52 -1.68
CA TRP A 92 3.87 -12.27 -2.28
C TRP A 92 5.34 -11.99 -1.98
N SER A 93 5.94 -11.10 -2.76
CA SER A 93 7.34 -10.69 -2.63
C SER A 93 7.52 -9.18 -2.75
N VAL A 94 8.61 -8.69 -2.16
CA VAL A 94 9.04 -7.30 -2.21
C VAL A 94 10.00 -7.10 -3.39
N LYS A 95 9.78 -6.05 -4.17
CA LYS A 95 10.69 -5.59 -5.22
C LYS A 95 10.93 -4.08 -5.06
N PRO A 96 12.01 -3.67 -4.38
CA PRO A 96 12.35 -2.26 -4.25
C PRO A 96 13.01 -1.74 -5.54
N GLU A 97 12.79 -0.47 -5.83
CA GLU A 97 13.35 0.25 -6.98
C GLU A 97 13.47 1.73 -6.62
N THR A 98 14.63 2.34 -6.82
CA THR A 98 14.77 3.79 -6.73
C THR A 98 14.27 4.41 -8.04
N LEU A 99 13.32 5.32 -7.95
CA LEU A 99 12.75 5.98 -9.12
C LEU A 99 13.63 7.15 -9.54
N GLU A 100 14.05 7.16 -10.81
CA GLU A 100 14.75 8.29 -11.43
C GLU A 100 13.72 9.34 -11.88
N GLU A 101 13.46 10.32 -11.01
CA GLU A 101 12.53 11.42 -11.27
C GLU A 101 13.19 12.79 -11.05
N ASP A 102 12.73 13.82 -11.77
CA ASP A 102 13.15 15.21 -11.55
C ASP A 102 12.40 15.79 -10.33
N VAL A 103 12.91 15.46 -9.14
CA VAL A 103 12.34 15.87 -7.86
C VAL A 103 13.18 16.96 -7.19
N ARG A 104 12.50 17.92 -6.56
CA ARG A 104 13.13 18.94 -5.70
C ARG A 104 13.30 18.41 -4.27
N ALA A 105 13.94 17.26 -4.13
CA ALA A 105 14.22 16.62 -2.84
C ALA A 105 15.69 16.18 -2.79
N ASP A 106 16.26 16.13 -1.59
CA ASP A 106 17.66 15.72 -1.39
C ASP A 106 17.89 14.21 -1.65
N ARG A 107 16.81 13.45 -1.84
CA ARG A 107 16.81 12.02 -2.11
C ARG A 107 15.74 11.65 -3.14
N LEU A 108 16.07 10.72 -4.02
CA LEU A 108 15.13 10.10 -4.96
C LEU A 108 14.15 9.16 -4.23
N PRO A 109 12.88 9.09 -4.64
CA PRO A 109 11.91 8.22 -4.00
C PRO A 109 12.22 6.74 -4.28
N ASP A 110 12.07 5.90 -3.26
CA ASP A 110 12.05 4.46 -3.42
C ASP A 110 10.60 3.98 -3.60
N ARG A 111 10.38 3.16 -4.62
CA ARG A 111 9.16 2.40 -4.86
C ARG A 111 9.35 0.98 -4.34
N ILE A 112 8.67 0.66 -3.26
CA ILE A 112 8.60 -0.68 -2.67
C ILE A 112 7.44 -1.42 -3.33
N GLY A 113 7.71 -2.22 -4.35
CA GLY A 113 6.70 -3.03 -5.03
C GLY A 113 6.31 -4.26 -4.20
N LEU A 114 5.01 -4.45 -4.00
CA LEU A 114 4.41 -5.58 -3.29
C LEU A 114 3.68 -6.46 -4.32
N ASN A 115 4.26 -7.59 -4.70
CA ASN A 115 3.80 -8.37 -5.86
C ASN A 115 3.36 -9.77 -5.46
N VAL A 116 2.17 -10.17 -5.89
CA VAL A 116 1.73 -11.56 -5.76
C VAL A 116 2.56 -12.44 -6.68
N ILE A 117 3.10 -13.54 -6.15
CA ILE A 117 4.07 -14.39 -6.86
C ILE A 117 3.40 -15.14 -8.02
N GLN A 118 2.22 -15.71 -7.76
CA GLN A 118 1.47 -16.45 -8.76
C GLN A 118 0.36 -15.57 -9.38
N PRO A 119 0.03 -15.76 -10.67
CA PRO A 119 -1.14 -15.10 -11.25
C PRO A 119 -2.42 -15.48 -10.50
N VAL A 120 -3.29 -14.50 -10.26
CA VAL A 120 -4.53 -14.66 -9.48
C VAL A 120 -5.74 -14.18 -10.28
N LYS A 121 -6.90 -14.80 -10.05
CA LYS A 121 -8.18 -14.27 -10.55
C LYS A 121 -8.74 -13.17 -9.65
N SER A 122 -8.41 -13.19 -8.37
CA SER A 122 -8.79 -12.16 -7.41
C SER A 122 -7.87 -12.25 -6.22
N THR A 123 -7.54 -11.11 -5.64
CA THR A 123 -6.79 -11.03 -4.39
C THR A 123 -7.06 -9.70 -3.72
N GLU A 124 -6.48 -9.53 -2.54
CA GLU A 124 -6.49 -8.31 -1.76
C GLU A 124 -5.12 -8.07 -1.15
N ILE A 125 -4.64 -6.83 -1.24
CA ILE A 125 -3.45 -6.39 -0.50
C ILE A 125 -3.86 -5.25 0.42
N THR A 126 -3.67 -5.44 1.72
CA THR A 126 -3.95 -4.43 2.75
C THR A 126 -2.65 -3.97 3.39
N MET A 127 -2.40 -2.67 3.36
CA MET A 127 -1.30 -2.01 4.08
C MET A 127 -1.90 -1.25 5.26
N LEU A 128 -1.53 -1.63 6.48
CA LEU A 128 -1.83 -0.89 7.70
C LEU A 128 -0.60 -0.06 8.08
N ILE A 129 -0.76 1.26 8.19
CA ILE A 129 0.29 2.22 8.50
C ILE A 129 0.00 2.83 9.86
N GLU A 130 0.93 2.65 10.79
CA GLU A 130 0.79 3.10 12.18
C GLU A 130 2.02 3.92 12.61
N PRO A 131 1.84 5.00 13.39
CA PRO A 131 2.96 5.69 14.01
C PRO A 131 3.74 4.74 14.92
N VAL A 132 5.07 4.76 14.81
CA VAL A 132 5.95 4.18 15.83
C VAL A 132 6.12 5.21 16.93
N VAL A 133 6.01 4.74 18.14
CA VAL A 133 5.90 5.55 19.34
C VAL A 133 6.93 4.94 20.25
N GLU A 134 8.04 5.64 20.43
CA GLU A 134 9.05 5.23 21.40
C GLU A 134 8.41 5.32 22.80
N GLU A 135 8.60 4.28 23.61
CA GLU A 135 8.19 4.25 25.01
C GLU A 135 9.08 5.16 25.87
#